data_AF-A0A8W7NY59-F1
#
_entry.id   AF-A0A8W7NY59-F1
#
_cell.length_a   1.000
_cell.length_b   1.000
_cell.length_c   1.000
_cell.angle_alpha   90.00
_cell.angle_beta   90.00
_cell.angle_gamma   90.00
#
_symmetry.space_group_name_H-M   'P 1'
#
loop_
_entity.id
_entity.type
_entity.pdbx_description
1 polymer ?
#
loop_
_entity_poly.entity_id
_entity_poly.type
_entity_poly.pdbx_seq_one_letter_code
_entity_poly.pdbx_strand_id
1 'polypeptide(L)'
;MRFTTVAFALIVFIVVFSIFVANLANLIGIDKQLSNRLDAASNDGEQRQPKQLKLDDQHNHLMWFLQVSDIHISMYLDPARVPQLIEFCNRTVDIIAPSVVLASGDLTDAKTSNFLGSQQHEQEWRWYHEVLRDTNVLNKTVWLDIRGNHDNFNVPALQTRQDLFTNYSAQGRHHTRSYMHQVVAGGERYTFIAVDACLDPGPKRPFNFVGMLSRNETQHLINLAERSRELNTNYTIWFGHYPTSCILTPGLGTGGIRNLIGRYREAYAYLAGHFHTLGGAVPRMYTLQEEGFLELELGDWMRNRRYRLAAFDHGLFSFVDIHHNQWPVVLVTNPKDALFNIPGKEDLQSIVDSTHIRMLIFSPAKVVECQVKIDGASWKDCQRISHQLFVVPWEPKRYKRGLHKLLVYVLDADGRSRVVEQRFTLDGSRLQFDFLAKLVLMYDTNKVFQTFFSVALIIYLVPLCVFRIWHTLVRKGTVARPRLRTLCCGGWIRKMWILSTVDRLMFPIVGYCLYLTCGPWSIGEVIDGHMGVVFVWGIFVNNAFLPGTLTYLYGFFQLMLCQLPLTIIFANNVVRR
;
A
#
# COMPACT_ATOMS: atom_id res chain seq x y z
N MET A 1 -16.36 -43.12 20.83
CA MET A 1 -15.31 -42.13 21.12
C MET A 1 -15.96 -40.84 21.60
N ARG A 2 -15.72 -40.44 22.85
CA ARG A 2 -16.22 -39.15 23.38
C ARG A 2 -15.20 -38.07 23.03
N PHE A 3 -15.43 -37.34 21.94
CA PHE A 3 -14.67 -36.10 21.70
C PHE A 3 -15.01 -35.14 22.83
N THR A 4 -14.05 -34.92 23.73
CA THR A 4 -14.21 -33.93 24.81
C THR A 4 -14.25 -32.55 24.18
N THR A 5 -15.01 -31.64 24.77
CA THR A 5 -15.20 -30.31 24.20
C THR A 5 -13.90 -29.48 24.15
N VAL A 6 -12.92 -29.87 24.97
CA VAL A 6 -11.52 -29.41 24.89
C VAL A 6 -10.86 -29.83 23.59
N ALA A 7 -11.10 -31.06 23.11
CA ALA A 7 -10.57 -31.54 21.84
C ALA A 7 -11.18 -30.74 20.66
N PHE A 8 -12.47 -30.40 20.70
CA PHE A 8 -13.08 -29.58 19.65
C PHE A 8 -12.52 -28.14 19.62
N ALA A 9 -12.41 -27.49 20.78
CA ALA A 9 -11.80 -26.15 20.86
C ALA A 9 -10.33 -26.16 20.44
N LEU A 10 -9.58 -27.20 20.80
CA LEU A 10 -8.19 -27.40 20.37
C LEU A 10 -8.12 -27.63 18.85
N ILE A 11 -9.03 -28.40 18.26
CA ILE A 11 -9.11 -28.62 16.81
C ILE A 11 -9.41 -27.31 16.09
N VAL A 12 -10.39 -26.51 16.56
CA VAL A 12 -10.69 -25.20 15.97
C VAL A 12 -9.48 -24.26 16.08
N PHE A 13 -8.82 -24.21 17.23
CA PHE A 13 -7.60 -23.42 17.41
C PHE A 13 -6.47 -23.91 16.49
N ILE A 14 -6.23 -25.21 16.40
CA ILE A 14 -5.23 -25.81 15.52
C ILE A 14 -5.56 -25.50 14.06
N VAL A 15 -6.82 -25.60 13.63
CA VAL A 15 -7.22 -25.31 12.25
C VAL A 15 -7.01 -23.84 11.92
N VAL A 16 -7.47 -22.92 12.78
CA VAL A 16 -7.26 -21.48 12.59
C VAL A 16 -5.77 -21.12 12.60
N PHE A 17 -5.02 -21.66 13.56
CA PHE A 17 -3.58 -21.44 13.66
C PHE A 17 -2.83 -22.06 12.48
N SER A 18 -3.25 -23.23 11.99
CA SER A 18 -2.66 -23.88 10.81
C SER A 18 -2.96 -23.12 9.53
N ILE A 19 -4.16 -22.54 9.39
CA ILE A 19 -4.50 -21.65 8.27
C ILE A 19 -3.62 -20.38 8.33
N PHE A 20 -3.48 -19.79 9.52
CA PHE A 20 -2.61 -18.63 9.71
C PHE A 20 -1.14 -18.95 9.39
N VAL A 21 -0.61 -20.07 9.89
CA VAL A 21 0.76 -20.53 9.62
C VAL A 21 0.94 -20.88 8.15
N ALA A 22 -0.03 -21.51 7.50
CA ALA A 22 0.03 -21.81 6.07
C ALA A 22 0.05 -20.53 5.22
N ASN A 23 -0.74 -19.52 5.58
CA ASN A 23 -0.73 -18.22 4.92
C ASN A 23 0.60 -17.48 5.12
N LEU A 24 1.18 -17.58 6.33
CA LEU A 24 2.50 -17.02 6.63
C LEU A 24 3.63 -17.72 5.87
N ALA A 25 3.57 -19.06 5.80
CA ALA A 25 4.52 -19.88 5.06
C ALA A 25 4.46 -19.61 3.56
N ASN A 26 3.26 -19.40 3.00
CA ASN A 26 3.08 -18.96 1.62
C ASN A 26 3.81 -17.64 1.38
N LEU A 27 3.62 -16.61 2.21
CA LEU A 27 4.29 -15.30 2.08
C LEU A 27 5.82 -15.39 2.05
N ILE A 28 6.39 -16.35 2.79
CA ILE A 28 7.85 -16.62 2.80
C ILE A 28 8.28 -17.35 1.52
N GLY A 29 7.44 -18.23 0.98
CA GLY A 29 7.69 -19.01 -0.23
C GLY A 29 7.36 -18.34 -1.56
N ILE A 30 6.67 -17.19 -1.55
CA ILE A 30 6.19 -16.49 -2.76
C ILE A 30 7.30 -16.24 -3.76
N ASP A 31 8.46 -15.75 -3.32
CA ASP A 31 9.55 -15.38 -4.23
C ASP A 31 10.02 -16.58 -5.07
N LYS A 32 10.03 -17.79 -4.47
CA LYS A 32 10.36 -19.04 -5.13
C LYS A 32 9.23 -19.55 -6.03
N GLN A 33 7.98 -19.43 -5.59
CA GLN A 33 6.80 -19.82 -6.39
C GLN A 33 6.64 -18.93 -7.62
N LEU A 34 6.87 -17.63 -7.47
CA LEU A 34 6.82 -16.65 -8.54
C LEU A 34 7.93 -16.88 -9.57
N SER A 35 9.16 -17.16 -9.11
CA SER A 35 10.24 -17.59 -10.01
C SER A 35 9.81 -18.80 -10.83
N ASN A 36 9.35 -19.87 -10.17
CA ASN A 36 8.94 -21.09 -10.84
C ASN A 36 7.79 -20.88 -11.84
N ARG A 37 6.80 -20.02 -11.51
CA ARG A 37 5.68 -19.71 -12.41
C ARG A 37 6.14 -18.91 -13.63
N LEU A 38 7.03 -17.94 -13.44
CA LEU A 38 7.56 -17.13 -14.53
C LEU A 38 8.52 -17.94 -15.43
N ASP A 39 9.31 -18.83 -14.83
CA ASP A 39 10.16 -19.79 -15.55
C ASP A 39 9.32 -20.78 -16.38
N ALA A 40 8.19 -21.26 -15.82
CA ALA A 40 7.25 -22.09 -16.55
C ALA A 40 6.54 -21.32 -17.69
N ALA A 41 6.10 -20.09 -17.44
CA ALA A 41 5.47 -19.24 -18.45
C ALA A 41 6.44 -18.78 -19.56
N SER A 42 7.74 -18.71 -19.28
CA SER A 42 8.78 -18.46 -20.28
C SER A 42 9.05 -19.66 -21.19
N ASN A 43 8.72 -20.89 -20.75
CA ASN A 43 8.90 -22.12 -21.52
C ASN A 43 7.71 -22.46 -22.42
N ASP A 44 6.49 -22.01 -22.07
CA ASP A 44 5.32 -22.04 -22.95
C ASP A 44 5.40 -20.88 -23.96
N GLY A 45 5.95 -21.17 -25.15
CA GLY A 45 6.37 -20.23 -26.20
C GLY A 45 5.32 -19.32 -26.86
N GLU A 46 4.30 -18.86 -26.14
CA GLU A 46 3.29 -17.89 -26.64
C GLU A 46 3.56 -16.42 -26.24
N GLN A 47 4.60 -16.14 -25.45
CA GLN A 47 4.93 -14.76 -25.08
C GLN A 47 5.90 -14.11 -26.08
N ARG A 48 5.46 -13.03 -26.76
CA ARG A 48 6.36 -12.10 -27.48
C ARG A 48 7.55 -11.77 -26.56
N GLN A 49 8.81 -12.03 -26.92
CA GLN A 49 9.91 -11.61 -26.04
C GLN A 49 9.91 -10.08 -25.85
N PRO A 50 10.37 -9.57 -24.69
CA PRO A 50 10.54 -8.12 -24.52
C PRO A 50 11.39 -7.58 -25.68
N LYS A 51 11.10 -6.38 -26.16
CA LYS A 51 11.89 -5.75 -27.23
C LYS A 51 13.32 -5.61 -26.73
N GLN A 52 14.26 -6.31 -27.34
CA GLN A 52 15.67 -6.22 -26.98
C GLN A 52 16.19 -4.84 -27.41
N LEU A 53 16.46 -3.98 -26.43
CA LEU A 53 16.97 -2.63 -26.64
C LEU A 53 18.46 -2.63 -26.29
N LYS A 54 19.27 -2.06 -27.17
CA LYS A 54 20.72 -1.97 -26.95
C LYS A 54 21.00 -0.92 -25.88
N LEU A 55 21.40 -1.36 -24.68
CA LEU A 55 21.85 -0.49 -23.59
C LEU A 55 23.29 0.01 -23.82
N ASP A 56 23.42 1.13 -24.52
CA ASP A 56 24.70 1.81 -24.74
C ASP A 56 24.77 3.19 -24.07
N ASP A 57 25.51 4.15 -24.63
CA ASP A 57 25.70 5.49 -24.07
C ASP A 57 24.64 6.50 -24.54
N GLN A 58 23.72 6.09 -25.41
CA GLN A 58 22.76 6.99 -26.03
C GLN A 58 21.63 7.44 -25.08
N HIS A 59 21.01 8.58 -25.38
CA HIS A 59 19.94 9.19 -24.57
C HIS A 59 18.51 8.78 -25.03
N ASN A 60 18.38 7.89 -26.01
CA ASN A 60 17.10 7.34 -26.44
C ASN A 60 16.50 6.39 -25.41
N HIS A 61 15.21 6.06 -25.57
CA HIS A 61 14.45 5.15 -24.70
C HIS A 61 14.52 5.49 -23.20
N LEU A 62 14.68 6.77 -22.89
CA LEU A 62 14.84 7.29 -21.54
C LEU A 62 13.71 8.28 -21.21
N MET A 63 13.08 8.08 -20.06
CA MET A 63 12.11 9.00 -19.47
C MET A 63 12.17 8.89 -17.95
N TRP A 64 12.03 10.02 -17.25
CA TRP A 64 11.91 10.04 -15.80
C TRP A 64 10.74 10.89 -15.34
N PHE A 65 10.21 10.53 -14.17
CA PHE A 65 9.07 11.17 -13.55
C PHE A 65 9.25 11.21 -12.02
N LEU A 66 8.48 12.06 -11.36
CA LEU A 66 8.43 12.14 -9.91
C LEU A 66 7.11 11.63 -9.35
N GLN A 67 7.13 11.21 -8.09
CA GLN A 67 5.93 10.98 -7.29
C GLN A 67 6.09 11.71 -5.95
N VAL A 68 5.02 12.39 -5.53
CA VAL A 68 4.82 12.91 -4.18
C VAL A 68 3.48 12.39 -3.67
N SER A 69 3.37 12.13 -2.38
CA SER A 69 2.16 11.56 -1.78
C SER A 69 1.94 12.11 -0.39
N ASP A 70 0.70 12.06 0.08
CA ASP A 70 0.36 12.35 1.48
C ASP A 70 0.87 13.73 1.88
N ILE A 71 0.45 14.73 1.10
CA ILE A 71 0.87 16.13 1.25
C ILE A 71 0.31 16.71 2.54
N HIS A 72 -0.95 16.40 2.85
CA HIS A 72 -1.67 16.86 4.03
C HIS A 72 -1.51 18.36 4.28
N ILE A 73 -1.83 19.20 3.29
CA ILE A 73 -1.94 20.64 3.54
C ILE A 73 -2.97 20.85 4.67
N SER A 74 -2.55 21.51 5.74
CA SER A 74 -3.33 21.59 6.98
C SER A 74 -3.44 23.03 7.45
N MET A 75 -4.64 23.44 7.87
CA MET A 75 -4.85 24.70 8.58
C MET A 75 -4.29 24.69 10.01
N TYR A 76 -4.09 23.51 10.58
CA TYR A 76 -3.84 23.35 12.01
C TYR A 76 -2.47 22.76 12.32
N LEU A 77 -1.86 22.03 11.39
CA LEU A 77 -0.62 21.30 11.61
C LEU A 77 0.48 21.75 10.65
N ASP A 78 1.67 21.94 11.21
CA ASP A 78 2.92 22.12 10.48
C ASP A 78 2.82 23.13 9.33
N PRO A 79 2.97 24.43 9.62
CA PRO A 79 2.87 25.49 8.61
C PRO A 79 3.98 25.41 7.56
N ALA A 80 5.02 24.57 7.72
CA ALA A 80 6.09 24.43 6.75
C ALA A 80 5.70 23.55 5.54
N ARG A 81 4.60 22.79 5.60
CA ARG A 81 4.16 21.89 4.51
C ARG A 81 3.98 22.62 3.18
N VAL A 82 3.28 23.76 3.21
CA VAL A 82 2.98 24.56 2.01
C VAL A 82 4.24 25.24 1.46
N PRO A 83 5.04 26.01 2.24
CA PRO A 83 6.28 26.60 1.74
C PRO A 83 7.28 25.57 1.18
N GLN A 84 7.39 24.39 1.79
CA GLN A 84 8.30 23.35 1.30
C GLN A 84 7.75 22.69 0.02
N LEU A 85 6.43 22.59 -0.14
CA LEU A 85 5.84 22.12 -1.40
C LEU A 85 6.07 23.15 -2.52
N ILE A 86 6.01 24.45 -2.22
CA ILE A 86 6.43 25.52 -3.14
C ILE A 86 7.90 25.33 -3.53
N GLU A 87 8.80 25.07 -2.57
CA GLU A 87 10.21 24.79 -2.87
C GLU A 87 10.35 23.53 -3.75
N PHE A 88 9.61 22.46 -3.47
CA PHE A 88 9.61 21.28 -4.34
C PHE A 88 9.22 21.64 -5.78
N CYS A 89 8.15 22.39 -5.98
CA CYS A 89 7.69 22.81 -7.32
C CYS A 89 8.62 23.83 -8.02
N ASN A 90 9.30 24.71 -7.28
CA ASN A 90 10.18 25.75 -7.87
C ASN A 90 11.65 25.37 -7.94
N ARG A 91 12.08 24.35 -7.21
CA ARG A 91 13.48 23.94 -7.13
C ARG A 91 13.64 22.51 -7.61
N THR A 92 12.96 21.57 -6.96
CA THR A 92 13.13 20.14 -7.28
C THR A 92 12.59 19.81 -8.67
N VAL A 93 11.37 20.25 -9.00
CA VAL A 93 10.79 20.04 -10.34
C VAL A 93 11.60 20.77 -11.41
N ASP A 94 12.07 21.99 -11.15
CA ASP A 94 12.84 22.78 -12.12
C ASP A 94 14.21 22.15 -12.43
N ILE A 95 14.90 21.65 -11.40
CA ILE A 95 16.22 21.01 -11.54
C ILE A 95 16.08 19.63 -12.19
N ILE A 96 15.09 18.84 -11.78
CA ILE A 96 14.90 17.48 -12.28
C ILE A 96 14.28 17.50 -13.69
N ALA A 97 13.44 18.49 -13.99
CA ALA A 97 12.69 18.61 -15.22
C ALA A 97 11.99 17.28 -15.63
N PRO A 98 11.17 16.69 -14.75
CA PRO A 98 10.51 15.42 -15.03
C PRO A 98 9.45 15.57 -16.12
N SER A 99 9.20 14.50 -16.86
CA SER A 99 8.09 14.46 -17.84
C SER A 99 6.71 14.47 -17.16
N VAL A 100 6.61 13.88 -15.97
CA VAL A 100 5.37 13.77 -15.19
C VAL A 100 5.69 13.91 -13.70
N VAL A 101 4.76 14.49 -12.94
CA VAL A 101 4.71 14.41 -11.48
C VAL A 101 3.39 13.79 -11.07
N LEU A 102 3.46 12.70 -10.31
CA LEU A 102 2.30 12.05 -9.70
C LEU A 102 2.08 12.60 -8.29
N ALA A 103 0.87 13.10 -8.01
CA ALA A 103 0.44 13.47 -6.67
C ALA A 103 -0.60 12.44 -6.18
N SER A 104 -0.13 11.40 -5.50
CA SER A 104 -0.89 10.18 -5.20
C SER A 104 -1.84 10.27 -3.99
N GLY A 105 -2.54 11.39 -3.83
CA GLY A 105 -3.60 11.56 -2.83
C GLY A 105 -3.17 12.08 -1.47
N ASP A 106 -4.18 12.30 -0.63
CA ASP A 106 -4.11 13.04 0.63
C ASP A 106 -3.45 14.40 0.43
N LEU A 107 -4.00 15.15 -0.53
CA LEU A 107 -3.55 16.49 -0.91
C LEU A 107 -3.79 17.47 0.25
N THR A 108 -4.91 17.30 0.94
CA THR A 108 -5.34 18.08 2.10
C THR A 108 -5.39 17.22 3.37
N ASP A 109 -5.40 17.85 4.56
CA ASP A 109 -5.43 17.14 5.83
C ASP A 109 -6.85 16.91 6.34
N ALA A 110 -7.79 17.82 6.08
CA ALA A 110 -9.22 17.65 6.33
C ALA A 110 -9.58 17.21 7.77
N LYS A 111 -8.71 17.49 8.75
CA LYS A 111 -8.94 17.23 10.18
C LYS A 111 -9.49 18.47 10.86
N THR A 112 -10.34 18.29 11.87
CA THR A 112 -10.75 19.40 12.74
C THR A 112 -9.60 19.84 13.65
N SER A 113 -9.69 21.06 14.21
CA SER A 113 -8.66 21.64 15.09
C SER A 113 -8.33 20.79 16.33
N ASN A 114 -9.29 20.01 16.84
CA ASN A 114 -9.10 19.07 17.95
C ASN A 114 -8.62 17.68 17.53
N PHE A 115 -8.40 17.45 16.22
CA PHE A 115 -7.94 16.19 15.62
C PHE A 115 -8.83 14.96 15.84
N LEU A 116 -10.05 15.14 16.36
CA LEU A 116 -11.00 14.04 16.58
C LEU A 116 -11.95 13.85 15.38
N GLY A 117 -12.37 14.95 14.76
CA GLY A 117 -13.26 14.95 13.60
C GLY A 117 -12.54 15.11 12.27
N SER A 118 -13.33 15.12 11.20
CA SER A 118 -12.88 15.37 9.83
C SER A 118 -13.95 16.09 9.03
N GLN A 119 -13.54 17.02 8.17
CA GLN A 119 -14.39 17.72 7.21
C GLN A 119 -13.52 18.32 6.10
N GLN A 120 -14.11 18.64 4.95
CA GLN A 120 -13.41 19.42 3.94
C GLN A 120 -13.25 20.87 4.38
N HIS A 121 -12.02 21.39 4.32
CA HIS A 121 -11.72 22.79 4.58
C HIS A 121 -11.31 23.50 3.30
N GLU A 122 -12.12 24.45 2.85
CA GLU A 122 -11.87 25.16 1.59
C GLU A 122 -10.52 25.87 1.56
N GLN A 123 -10.02 26.36 2.69
CA GLN A 123 -8.73 27.04 2.77
C GLN A 123 -7.55 26.11 2.45
N GLU A 124 -7.60 24.84 2.85
CA GLU A 124 -6.54 23.86 2.54
C GLU A 124 -6.45 23.60 1.03
N TRP A 125 -7.62 23.48 0.40
CA TRP A 125 -7.75 23.33 -1.05
C TRP A 125 -7.32 24.59 -1.82
N ARG A 126 -7.64 25.78 -1.30
CA ARG A 126 -7.15 27.04 -1.87
C ARG A 126 -5.64 27.10 -1.84
N TRP A 127 -5.00 26.76 -0.71
CA TRP A 127 -3.54 26.71 -0.64
C TRP A 127 -2.95 25.69 -1.62
N TYR A 128 -3.54 24.49 -1.74
CA TYR A 128 -3.10 23.51 -2.75
C TYR A 128 -3.13 24.10 -4.17
N HIS A 129 -4.26 24.70 -4.54
CA HIS A 129 -4.45 25.32 -5.84
C HIS A 129 -3.49 26.50 -6.07
N GLU A 130 -3.29 27.34 -5.06
CA GLU A 130 -2.35 28.47 -5.08
C GLU A 130 -0.91 27.99 -5.26
N VAL A 131 -0.47 26.91 -4.60
CA VAL A 131 0.85 26.32 -4.84
C VAL A 131 1.02 25.96 -6.32
N LEU A 132 0.06 25.25 -6.92
CA LEU A 132 0.16 24.85 -8.32
C LEU A 132 0.17 26.06 -9.28
N ARG A 133 -0.66 27.07 -8.99
CA ARG A 133 -0.77 28.31 -9.77
C ARG A 133 0.48 29.18 -9.66
N ASP A 134 0.91 29.49 -8.44
CA ASP A 134 1.95 30.49 -8.15
C ASP A 134 3.36 29.97 -8.47
N THR A 135 3.56 28.65 -8.36
CA THR A 135 4.80 28.00 -8.83
C THR A 135 4.81 27.79 -10.34
N ASN A 136 3.66 27.98 -11.01
CA ASN A 136 3.45 27.70 -12.42
C ASN A 136 3.79 26.25 -12.83
N VAL A 137 3.75 25.30 -11.89
CA VAL A 137 4.27 23.94 -12.10
C VAL A 137 3.54 23.19 -13.21
N LEU A 138 2.26 23.50 -13.44
CA LEU A 138 1.44 22.89 -14.49
C LEU A 138 1.94 23.21 -15.92
N ASN A 139 2.72 24.28 -16.09
CA ASN A 139 3.36 24.62 -17.36
C ASN A 139 4.80 24.07 -17.45
N LYS A 140 5.36 23.58 -16.34
CA LYS A 140 6.72 23.01 -16.27
C LYS A 140 6.74 21.50 -16.51
N THR A 141 5.67 20.81 -16.12
CA THR A 141 5.53 19.36 -16.21
C THR A 141 4.07 18.95 -16.20
N VAL A 142 3.77 17.72 -16.62
CA VAL A 142 2.42 17.15 -16.48
C VAL A 142 2.18 16.77 -15.02
N TRP A 143 1.24 17.44 -14.36
CA TRP A 143 0.88 17.16 -12.97
C TRP A 143 -0.39 16.29 -12.89
N LEU A 144 -0.25 15.05 -12.42
CA LEU A 144 -1.34 14.08 -12.31
C LEU A 144 -1.69 13.83 -10.85
N ASP A 145 -2.73 14.51 -10.36
CA ASP A 145 -3.24 14.32 -9.00
C ASP A 145 -4.46 13.38 -8.96
N ILE A 146 -4.62 12.73 -7.81
CA ILE A 146 -5.75 11.85 -7.49
C ILE A 146 -6.14 12.08 -6.03
N ARG A 147 -7.38 11.77 -5.65
CA ARG A 147 -7.83 11.89 -4.26
C ARG A 147 -7.22 10.80 -3.37
N GLY A 148 -6.95 11.16 -2.12
CA GLY A 148 -6.84 10.22 -1.02
C GLY A 148 -8.06 10.24 -0.10
N ASN A 149 -8.00 9.48 0.99
CA ASN A 149 -9.13 9.39 1.91
C ASN A 149 -9.39 10.74 2.62
N HIS A 150 -8.36 11.53 2.87
CA HIS A 150 -8.51 12.86 3.48
C HIS A 150 -9.24 13.84 2.55
N ASP A 151 -9.01 13.73 1.26
CA ASP A 151 -9.65 14.53 0.23
C ASP A 151 -11.13 14.16 0.01
N ASN A 152 -11.60 13.09 0.66
CA ASN A 152 -12.95 12.56 0.57
C ASN A 152 -13.65 12.44 1.94
N PHE A 153 -13.16 13.11 2.98
CA PHE A 153 -13.87 13.17 4.26
C PHE A 153 -15.10 14.05 4.17
N ASN A 154 -16.24 13.54 4.67
CA ASN A 154 -17.48 14.31 4.80
C ASN A 154 -18.02 14.84 3.45
N VAL A 155 -17.93 14.02 2.40
CA VAL A 155 -18.40 14.35 1.05
C VAL A 155 -19.66 13.50 0.76
N PRO A 156 -20.85 14.09 0.68
CA PRO A 156 -22.10 13.33 0.56
C PRO A 156 -22.34 12.72 -0.82
N ALA A 157 -21.71 13.25 -1.87
CA ALA A 157 -21.64 12.70 -3.22
C ALA A 157 -20.59 13.45 -4.04
N LEU A 158 -20.11 12.82 -5.11
CA LEU A 158 -19.23 13.46 -6.10
C LEU A 158 -19.89 14.69 -6.74
N GLN A 159 -19.08 15.66 -7.17
CA GLN A 159 -19.51 16.91 -7.82
C GLN A 159 -20.46 17.79 -7.00
N THR A 160 -20.68 17.47 -5.72
CA THR A 160 -21.36 18.38 -4.78
C THR A 160 -20.44 19.53 -4.38
N ARG A 161 -20.98 20.56 -3.72
CA ARG A 161 -20.17 21.69 -3.24
C ARG A 161 -19.03 21.25 -2.31
N GLN A 162 -19.22 20.15 -1.59
CA GLN A 162 -18.25 19.57 -0.67
C GLN A 162 -17.14 18.78 -1.38
N ASP A 163 -17.32 18.37 -2.64
CA ASP A 163 -16.28 17.72 -3.45
C ASP A 163 -15.29 18.77 -3.95
N LEU A 164 -14.41 19.22 -3.04
CA LEU A 164 -13.47 20.30 -3.32
C LEU A 164 -12.33 19.87 -4.24
N PHE A 165 -12.04 18.57 -4.34
CA PHE A 165 -11.09 18.04 -5.32
C PHE A 165 -11.47 18.46 -6.74
N THR A 166 -12.74 18.29 -7.14
CA THR A 166 -13.21 18.67 -8.48
C THR A 166 -12.99 20.15 -8.79
N ASN A 167 -12.98 21.03 -7.78
CA ASN A 167 -12.87 22.47 -7.97
C ASN A 167 -11.42 22.99 -7.97
N TYR A 168 -10.58 22.40 -7.13
CA TYR A 168 -9.26 22.95 -6.79
C TYR A 168 -8.07 22.15 -7.30
N SER A 169 -8.23 20.84 -7.55
CA SER A 169 -7.14 19.99 -8.04
C SER A 169 -6.88 20.20 -9.54
N ALA A 170 -5.72 19.74 -10.01
CA ALA A 170 -5.33 19.84 -11.41
C ALA A 170 -6.20 18.97 -12.32
N GLN A 171 -6.52 17.75 -11.89
CA GLN A 171 -7.22 16.76 -12.72
C GLN A 171 -8.72 16.66 -12.40
N GLY A 172 -9.15 17.09 -11.21
CA GLY A 172 -10.52 16.90 -10.73
C GLY A 172 -11.60 17.59 -11.57
N ARG A 173 -11.25 18.66 -12.28
CA ARG A 173 -12.17 19.34 -13.22
C ARG A 173 -12.49 18.52 -14.46
N HIS A 174 -11.56 17.68 -14.88
CA HIS A 174 -11.66 16.87 -16.10
C HIS A 174 -12.03 15.42 -15.80
N HIS A 175 -11.70 14.96 -14.59
CA HIS A 175 -11.82 13.58 -14.19
C HIS A 175 -12.46 13.48 -12.80
N THR A 176 -13.71 13.04 -12.77
CA THR A 176 -14.46 12.85 -11.53
C THR A 176 -14.08 11.60 -10.76
N ARG A 177 -13.33 10.67 -11.36
CA ARG A 177 -12.82 9.40 -10.79
C ARG A 177 -11.53 9.02 -11.52
N SER A 178 -11.16 7.74 -11.50
CA SER A 178 -10.05 7.13 -12.25
C SER A 178 -9.96 7.62 -13.70
N TYR A 179 -8.74 7.88 -14.16
CA TYR A 179 -8.44 8.37 -15.50
C TYR A 179 -7.10 7.81 -16.00
N MET A 180 -6.76 8.08 -17.25
CA MET A 180 -5.45 7.77 -17.79
C MET A 180 -4.83 8.98 -18.49
N HIS A 181 -3.51 9.07 -18.49
CA HIS A 181 -2.75 10.05 -19.25
C HIS A 181 -1.60 9.37 -20.01
N GLN A 182 -1.27 9.84 -21.20
CA GLN A 182 -0.19 9.28 -22.01
C GLN A 182 0.89 10.32 -22.32
N VAL A 183 2.14 9.89 -22.20
CA VAL A 183 3.32 10.69 -22.56
C VAL A 183 4.17 9.91 -23.55
N VAL A 184 4.70 10.60 -24.55
CA VAL A 184 5.69 10.04 -25.48
C VAL A 184 7.03 10.70 -25.19
N ALA A 185 8.04 9.89 -24.86
CA ALA A 185 9.38 10.35 -24.53
C ALA A 185 10.40 9.29 -24.98
N GLY A 186 11.58 9.72 -25.46
CA GLY A 186 12.64 8.80 -25.87
C GLY A 186 12.25 7.81 -26.98
N GLY A 187 11.19 8.08 -27.76
CA GLY A 187 10.66 7.18 -28.79
C GLY A 187 9.72 6.09 -28.27
N GLU A 188 9.36 6.11 -26.98
CA GLU A 188 8.47 5.15 -26.34
C GLU A 188 7.23 5.84 -25.78
N ARG A 189 6.13 5.08 -25.61
CA ARG A 189 4.86 5.57 -25.07
C ARG A 189 4.62 5.03 -23.66
N TYR A 190 4.39 5.95 -22.74
CA TYR A 190 4.13 5.68 -21.34
C TYR A 190 2.69 6.05 -21.00
N THR A 191 1.95 5.13 -20.38
CA THR A 191 0.61 5.40 -19.85
C THR A 191 0.64 5.44 -18.33
N PHE A 192 -0.01 6.45 -17.76
CA PHE A 192 -0.27 6.55 -16.32
C PHE A 192 -1.75 6.33 -16.09
N ILE A 193 -2.12 5.33 -15.29
CA ILE A 193 -3.52 5.02 -14.94
C ILE A 193 -3.74 5.38 -13.47
N ALA A 194 -4.56 6.40 -13.23
CA ALA A 194 -4.94 6.85 -11.90
C ALA A 194 -6.12 6.02 -11.38
N VAL A 195 -6.01 5.50 -10.15
CA VAL A 195 -7.00 4.67 -9.49
C VAL A 195 -7.61 5.45 -8.33
N ASP A 196 -8.84 5.94 -8.53
CA ASP A 196 -9.64 6.52 -7.46
C ASP A 196 -10.48 5.43 -6.77
N ALA A 197 -10.00 4.98 -5.62
CA ALA A 197 -10.71 4.02 -4.76
C ALA A 197 -11.42 4.70 -3.57
N CYS A 198 -11.65 6.02 -3.62
CA CYS A 198 -12.39 6.71 -2.57
C CYS A 198 -13.85 6.23 -2.52
N LEU A 199 -14.41 6.13 -1.31
CA LEU A 199 -15.81 5.77 -1.10
C LEU A 199 -16.75 6.85 -1.66
N ASP A 200 -17.89 6.43 -2.21
CA ASP A 200 -18.97 7.34 -2.60
C ASP A 200 -20.28 6.82 -1.98
N PRO A 201 -20.85 7.51 -0.97
CA PRO A 201 -20.39 8.77 -0.38
C PRO A 201 -19.14 8.61 0.51
N GLY A 202 -18.43 9.71 0.75
CA GLY A 202 -17.24 9.80 1.59
C GLY A 202 -17.57 10.10 3.07
N PRO A 203 -17.55 9.10 3.97
CA PRO A 203 -17.91 9.31 5.37
C PRO A 203 -16.84 10.11 6.13
N LYS A 204 -17.20 10.63 7.30
CA LYS A 204 -16.19 11.12 8.26
C LYS A 204 -15.27 9.99 8.70
N ARG A 205 -14.09 10.35 9.20
CA ARG A 205 -13.22 9.42 9.90
C ARG A 205 -13.98 8.75 11.05
N PRO A 206 -13.65 7.49 11.39
CA PRO A 206 -12.55 6.68 10.84
C PRO A 206 -12.95 5.83 9.64
N PHE A 207 -14.14 5.98 9.04
CA PHE A 207 -14.74 4.92 8.22
C PHE A 207 -14.24 4.80 6.78
N ASN A 208 -13.32 5.65 6.32
CA ASN A 208 -12.82 5.70 4.94
C ASN A 208 -11.36 5.27 4.78
N PHE A 209 -10.76 4.63 5.80
CA PHE A 209 -9.39 4.15 5.74
C PHE A 209 -9.17 3.03 4.71
N VAL A 210 -10.21 2.28 4.35
CA VAL A 210 -10.13 1.28 3.28
C VAL A 210 -10.94 1.77 2.09
N GLY A 211 -10.31 1.78 0.92
CA GLY A 211 -10.93 2.18 -0.32
C GLY A 211 -11.82 1.09 -0.93
N MET A 212 -12.60 1.48 -1.94
CA MET A 212 -13.45 0.60 -2.71
C MET A 212 -13.45 0.97 -4.19
N LEU A 213 -13.46 -0.05 -5.03
CA LEU A 213 -13.88 0.07 -6.42
C LEU A 213 -15.15 -0.74 -6.63
N SER A 214 -16.24 -0.06 -6.93
CA SER A 214 -17.48 -0.67 -7.38
C SER A 214 -17.26 -1.46 -8.67
N ARG A 215 -18.26 -2.25 -9.06
CA ARG A 215 -18.22 -3.00 -10.33
C ARG A 215 -18.09 -2.07 -11.54
N ASN A 216 -18.75 -0.91 -11.49
CA ASN A 216 -18.70 0.08 -12.57
C ASN A 216 -17.31 0.73 -12.66
N GLU A 217 -16.71 1.10 -11.53
CA GLU A 217 -15.36 1.67 -11.50
C GLU A 217 -14.30 0.65 -11.92
N THR A 218 -14.49 -0.61 -11.53
CA THR A 218 -13.64 -1.71 -11.99
C THR A 218 -13.73 -1.88 -13.50
N GLN A 219 -14.94 -1.85 -14.06
CA GLN A 219 -15.13 -1.93 -15.52
C GLN A 219 -14.54 -0.70 -16.23
N HIS A 220 -14.65 0.48 -15.63
CA HIS A 220 -14.03 1.69 -16.17
C HIS A 220 -12.49 1.58 -16.21
N LEU A 221 -11.86 1.05 -15.16
CA LEU A 221 -10.41 0.79 -15.15
C LEU A 221 -9.99 -0.23 -16.23
N ILE A 222 -10.79 -1.28 -16.45
CA ILE A 222 -10.57 -2.22 -17.56
C ILE A 222 -10.60 -1.46 -18.89
N ASN A 223 -11.60 -0.61 -19.11
CA ASN A 223 -11.72 0.16 -20.35
C ASN A 223 -10.54 1.11 -20.55
N LEU A 224 -10.03 1.75 -19.49
CA LEU A 224 -8.82 2.59 -19.56
C LEU A 224 -7.59 1.77 -19.95
N ALA A 225 -7.43 0.57 -19.37
CA ALA A 225 -6.30 -0.31 -19.66
C ALA A 225 -6.36 -0.92 -21.07
N GLU A 226 -7.54 -1.28 -21.58
CA GLU A 226 -7.67 -1.72 -22.98
C GLU A 226 -7.41 -0.55 -23.94
N ARG A 227 -7.94 0.64 -23.65
CA ARG A 227 -7.69 1.83 -24.46
C ARG A 227 -6.20 2.18 -24.52
N SER A 228 -5.44 1.99 -23.45
CA SER A 228 -4.00 2.24 -23.47
C SER A 228 -3.26 1.29 -24.43
N ARG A 229 -3.71 0.03 -24.53
CA ARG A 229 -3.18 -0.95 -25.49
C ARG A 229 -3.58 -0.64 -26.92
N GLU A 230 -4.82 -0.22 -27.16
CA GLU A 230 -5.28 0.24 -28.48
C GLU A 230 -4.41 1.40 -29.01
N LEU A 231 -3.93 2.25 -28.10
CA LEU A 231 -3.02 3.36 -28.39
C LEU A 231 -1.53 2.94 -28.45
N ASN A 232 -1.23 1.65 -28.44
CA ASN A 232 0.11 1.07 -28.50
C ASN A 232 1.05 1.58 -27.39
N THR A 233 0.59 1.54 -26.13
CA THR A 233 1.46 1.84 -24.97
C THR A 233 2.59 0.81 -24.85
N ASN A 234 3.79 1.25 -24.48
CA ASN A 234 4.92 0.37 -24.20
C ASN A 234 4.98 0.02 -22.72
N TYR A 235 4.76 1.01 -21.87
CA TYR A 235 4.85 0.88 -20.41
C TYR A 235 3.65 1.56 -19.76
N THR A 236 3.17 0.96 -18.68
CA THR A 236 2.06 1.46 -17.89
C THR A 236 2.47 1.52 -16.43
N ILE A 237 2.27 2.67 -15.81
CA ILE A 237 2.35 2.88 -14.37
C ILE A 237 0.92 3.09 -13.87
N TRP A 238 0.52 2.26 -12.92
CA TRP A 238 -0.72 2.47 -12.20
C TRP A 238 -0.38 3.26 -10.93
N PHE A 239 -1.24 4.18 -10.52
CA PHE A 239 -1.05 4.89 -9.27
C PHE A 239 -2.39 5.23 -8.63
N GLY A 240 -2.39 5.37 -7.32
CA GLY A 240 -3.56 5.74 -6.53
C GLY A 240 -3.12 6.10 -5.12
N HIS A 241 -4.08 6.35 -4.24
CA HIS A 241 -3.75 6.66 -2.86
C HIS A 241 -3.58 5.40 -2.00
N TYR A 242 -4.60 4.54 -1.99
CA TYR A 242 -4.62 3.32 -1.21
C TYR A 242 -3.69 2.25 -1.81
N PRO A 243 -2.80 1.63 -1.02
CA PRO A 243 -2.15 0.38 -1.39
C PRO A 243 -3.19 -0.67 -1.78
N THR A 244 -2.85 -1.61 -2.66
CA THR A 244 -3.82 -2.58 -3.18
C THR A 244 -4.34 -3.53 -2.09
N SER A 245 -3.60 -3.72 -0.99
CA SER A 245 -4.05 -4.42 0.22
C SER A 245 -5.17 -3.70 0.96
N CYS A 246 -5.39 -2.42 0.67
CA CYS A 246 -6.36 -1.54 1.29
C CYS A 246 -7.47 -1.11 0.29
N ILE A 247 -7.72 -1.91 -0.76
CA ILE A 247 -8.78 -1.66 -1.73
C ILE A 247 -9.71 -2.87 -1.83
N LEU A 248 -10.98 -2.66 -1.50
CA LEU A 248 -12.03 -3.63 -1.77
C LEU A 248 -12.45 -3.58 -3.24
N THR A 249 -12.51 -4.73 -3.89
CA THR A 249 -12.89 -4.85 -5.31
C THR A 249 -13.95 -5.95 -5.49
N PRO A 250 -15.22 -5.69 -5.12
CA PRO A 250 -16.28 -6.67 -5.23
C PRO A 250 -16.42 -7.20 -6.67
N GLY A 251 -16.28 -8.51 -6.85
CA GLY A 251 -16.43 -9.19 -8.15
C GLY A 251 -15.13 -9.62 -8.84
N LEU A 252 -13.95 -9.27 -8.32
CA LEU A 252 -12.65 -9.70 -8.88
C LEU A 252 -11.97 -10.87 -8.13
N GLY A 253 -12.69 -11.52 -7.21
CA GLY A 253 -12.16 -12.64 -6.42
C GLY A 253 -11.08 -12.24 -5.43
N THR A 254 -10.27 -13.19 -4.98
CA THR A 254 -9.35 -13.01 -3.85
C THR A 254 -8.15 -12.10 -4.12
N GLY A 255 -7.71 -11.96 -5.37
CA GLY A 255 -6.60 -11.08 -5.78
C GLY A 255 -7.04 -9.67 -6.20
N GLY A 256 -8.35 -9.42 -6.32
CA GLY A 256 -8.90 -8.07 -6.49
C GLY A 256 -8.29 -7.25 -7.61
N ILE A 257 -7.94 -5.99 -7.32
CA ILE A 257 -7.29 -5.08 -8.28
C ILE A 257 -5.92 -5.58 -8.76
N ARG A 258 -5.19 -6.38 -7.95
CA ARG A 258 -3.87 -6.90 -8.36
C ARG A 258 -3.99 -7.83 -9.55
N ASN A 259 -5.01 -8.69 -9.55
CA ASN A 259 -5.36 -9.52 -10.70
C ASN A 259 -5.71 -8.68 -11.93
N LEU A 260 -6.35 -7.53 -11.76
CA LEU A 260 -6.65 -6.63 -12.89
C LEU A 260 -5.36 -6.06 -13.47
N ILE A 261 -4.49 -5.47 -12.63
CA ILE A 261 -3.22 -4.87 -13.04
C ILE A 261 -2.33 -5.93 -13.71
N GLY A 262 -2.26 -7.12 -13.12
CA GLY A 262 -1.47 -8.26 -13.57
C GLY A 262 -1.82 -8.82 -14.95
N ARG A 263 -3.06 -8.61 -15.43
CA ARG A 263 -3.47 -9.00 -16.79
C ARG A 263 -2.68 -8.28 -17.87
N TYR A 264 -2.16 -7.10 -17.55
CA TYR A 264 -1.48 -6.22 -18.50
C TYR A 264 0.03 -6.40 -18.37
N ARG A 265 0.64 -6.90 -19.44
CA ARG A 265 2.10 -7.10 -19.47
C ARG A 265 2.84 -5.76 -19.41
N GLU A 266 2.24 -4.72 -19.96
CA GLU A 266 2.74 -3.36 -19.96
C GLU A 266 2.71 -2.73 -18.56
N ALA A 267 2.05 -3.31 -17.56
CA ALA A 267 1.94 -2.73 -16.20
C ALA A 267 3.17 -3.05 -15.34
N TYR A 268 4.06 -2.08 -15.10
CA TYR A 268 5.32 -2.35 -14.39
C TYR A 268 5.21 -2.12 -12.88
N ALA A 269 4.46 -1.10 -12.47
CA ALA A 269 4.32 -0.78 -11.06
C ALA A 269 2.94 -0.20 -10.72
N TYR A 270 2.55 -0.40 -9.46
CA TYR A 270 1.49 0.32 -8.75
C TYR A 270 2.13 1.22 -7.69
N LEU A 271 1.94 2.53 -7.82
CA LEU A 271 2.51 3.54 -6.93
C LEU A 271 1.44 4.11 -6.00
N ALA A 272 1.69 4.07 -4.69
CA ALA A 272 0.71 4.45 -3.68
C ALA A 272 1.29 5.30 -2.54
N GLY A 273 0.43 5.73 -1.63
CA GLY A 273 0.73 6.43 -0.38
C GLY A 273 0.01 5.82 0.82
N HIS A 274 -0.68 6.66 1.60
CA HIS A 274 -1.68 6.31 2.62
C HIS A 274 -1.15 5.75 3.94
N PHE A 275 -0.18 4.83 3.93
CA PHE A 275 0.29 4.18 5.16
C PHE A 275 1.38 4.97 5.89
N HIS A 276 2.03 5.93 5.23
CA HIS A 276 3.05 6.80 5.82
C HIS A 276 4.17 6.00 6.51
N THR A 277 4.67 4.95 5.87
CA THR A 277 5.67 4.01 6.45
C THR A 277 5.24 3.33 7.76
N LEU A 278 3.94 3.28 8.06
CA LEU A 278 3.37 2.89 9.36
C LEU A 278 4.05 3.61 10.52
N GLY A 279 4.26 4.92 10.37
CA GLY A 279 4.93 5.74 11.39
C GLY A 279 6.42 5.42 11.57
N GLY A 280 7.08 4.93 10.51
CA GLY A 280 8.49 4.55 10.50
C GLY A 280 8.76 3.08 10.85
N ALA A 281 7.73 2.30 11.21
CA ALA A 281 7.87 0.87 11.50
C ALA A 281 8.24 0.05 10.26
N VAL A 282 7.82 0.49 9.07
CA VAL A 282 8.17 -0.13 7.79
C VAL A 282 8.69 0.96 6.85
N PRO A 283 9.96 1.35 6.94
CA PRO A 283 10.51 2.52 6.23
C PRO A 283 10.65 2.34 4.71
N ARG A 284 10.51 1.09 4.22
CA ARG A 284 10.53 0.72 2.79
C ARG A 284 9.35 -0.21 2.51
N MET A 285 8.21 0.36 2.14
CA MET A 285 7.00 -0.41 1.81
C MET A 285 6.98 -0.72 0.32
N TYR A 286 7.81 -1.69 -0.06
CA TYR A 286 7.93 -2.18 -1.43
C TYR A 286 7.71 -3.69 -1.45
N THR A 287 7.06 -4.19 -2.49
CA THR A 287 7.00 -5.62 -2.78
C THR A 287 6.91 -5.86 -4.29
N LEU A 288 7.15 -7.10 -4.72
CA LEU A 288 6.72 -7.57 -6.02
C LEU A 288 5.46 -8.43 -5.81
N GLN A 289 4.36 -8.02 -6.42
CA GLN A 289 3.11 -8.77 -6.34
C GLN A 289 3.21 -10.09 -7.12
N GLU A 290 2.43 -11.09 -6.71
CA GLU A 290 2.39 -12.40 -7.37
C GLU A 290 1.98 -12.28 -8.84
N GLU A 291 1.21 -11.25 -9.16
CA GLU A 291 0.74 -10.93 -10.51
C GLU A 291 1.80 -10.22 -11.37
N GLY A 292 3.04 -10.07 -10.87
CA GLY A 292 4.20 -9.70 -11.67
C GLY A 292 4.38 -8.20 -11.89
N PHE A 293 4.04 -7.35 -10.92
CA PHE A 293 4.32 -5.91 -10.94
C PHE A 293 4.83 -5.44 -9.57
N LEU A 294 5.63 -4.37 -9.54
CA LEU A 294 6.09 -3.77 -8.29
C LEU A 294 4.97 -3.00 -7.62
N GLU A 295 4.73 -3.20 -6.34
CA GLU A 295 3.89 -2.30 -5.54
C GLU A 295 4.78 -1.49 -4.60
N LEU A 296 4.72 -0.18 -4.78
CA LEU A 296 5.65 0.76 -4.15
C LEU A 296 4.87 1.87 -3.44
N GLU A 297 4.65 1.71 -2.15
CA GLU A 297 4.18 2.81 -1.32
C GLU A 297 5.33 3.80 -1.10
N LEU A 298 5.03 5.09 -1.23
CA LEU A 298 5.98 6.17 -0.99
C LEU A 298 5.76 6.73 0.42
N GLY A 299 6.84 6.88 1.18
CA GLY A 299 6.80 7.58 2.45
C GLY A 299 6.28 9.02 2.30
N ASP A 300 5.59 9.51 3.32
CA ASP A 300 4.75 10.70 3.21
C ASP A 300 5.53 12.01 3.06
N TRP A 301 4.89 12.98 2.40
CA TRP A 301 5.32 14.36 2.47
C TRP A 301 5.03 14.96 3.85
N MET A 302 3.87 14.68 4.45
CA MET A 302 3.34 15.24 5.71
C MET A 302 4.34 15.41 6.86
N ARG A 303 5.22 14.44 7.08
CA ARG A 303 6.22 14.37 8.15
C ARG A 303 7.61 14.12 7.62
N ASN A 304 7.73 13.22 6.64
CA ASN A 304 9.04 12.77 6.17
C ASN A 304 9.58 13.59 4.98
N ARG A 305 8.73 14.45 4.37
CA ARG A 305 9.07 15.26 3.19
C ARG A 305 9.76 14.45 2.12
N ARG A 306 9.22 13.27 1.82
CA ARG A 306 9.77 12.37 0.82
C ARG A 306 9.09 12.54 -0.53
N TYR A 307 9.86 12.31 -1.57
CA TYR A 307 9.39 12.16 -2.94
C TYR A 307 10.18 11.04 -3.61
N ARG A 308 9.66 10.50 -4.70
CA ARG A 308 10.32 9.46 -5.49
C ARG A 308 10.73 10.02 -6.84
N LEU A 309 11.93 9.67 -7.27
CA LEU A 309 12.37 9.77 -8.65
C LEU A 309 12.32 8.36 -9.25
N ALA A 310 11.65 8.22 -10.38
CA ALA A 310 11.58 6.97 -11.12
C ALA A 310 11.92 7.21 -12.60
N ALA A 311 12.50 6.20 -13.24
CA ALA A 311 12.89 6.26 -14.64
C ALA A 311 12.69 4.93 -15.35
N PHE A 312 12.33 5.03 -16.62
CA PHE A 312 12.50 3.95 -17.59
C PHE A 312 13.73 4.26 -18.44
N ASP A 313 14.66 3.33 -18.52
CA ASP A 313 15.86 3.44 -19.36
C ASP A 313 16.02 2.14 -20.15
N HIS A 314 15.79 2.22 -21.46
CA HIS A 314 15.81 1.06 -22.37
C HIS A 314 14.94 -0.11 -21.88
N GLY A 315 13.76 0.21 -21.34
CA GLY A 315 12.80 -0.79 -20.86
C GLY A 315 13.03 -1.30 -19.43
N LEU A 316 14.07 -0.83 -18.74
CA LEU A 316 14.29 -1.12 -17.32
C LEU A 316 13.66 -0.03 -16.45
N PHE A 317 12.83 -0.42 -15.48
CA PHE A 317 12.22 0.50 -14.53
C PHE A 317 13.04 0.58 -13.24
N SER A 318 13.58 1.75 -12.92
CA SER A 318 14.36 2.00 -11.70
C SER A 318 13.80 3.19 -10.93
N PHE A 319 13.95 3.19 -9.60
CA PHE A 319 13.49 4.29 -8.77
C PHE A 319 14.34 4.49 -7.52
N VAL A 320 14.22 5.67 -6.90
CA VAL A 320 14.81 6.02 -5.61
C VAL A 320 13.91 6.99 -4.86
N ASP A 321 13.79 6.78 -3.54
CA ASP A 321 13.07 7.67 -2.64
C ASP A 321 14.06 8.64 -1.97
N ILE A 322 13.70 9.92 -1.96
CA ILE A 322 14.60 11.03 -1.66
C ILE A 322 13.92 11.93 -0.63
N HIS A 323 14.69 12.45 0.32
CA HIS A 323 14.20 13.51 1.22
C HIS A 323 14.28 14.85 0.51
N HIS A 324 13.29 15.72 0.74
CA HIS A 324 13.31 17.10 0.27
C HIS A 324 14.63 17.78 0.64
N ASN A 325 15.17 18.57 -0.29
CA ASN A 325 16.47 19.25 -0.18
C ASN A 325 17.71 18.34 -0.07
N GLN A 326 17.60 17.04 -0.31
CA GLN A 326 18.74 16.13 -0.40
C GLN A 326 19.37 16.16 -1.80
N TRP A 327 20.54 16.82 -1.91
CA TRP A 327 21.31 16.95 -3.16
C TRP A 327 22.76 16.49 -2.97
N PRO A 328 23.44 15.99 -4.02
CA PRO A 328 22.90 15.60 -5.32
C PRO A 328 21.91 14.42 -5.24
N VAL A 329 21.06 14.28 -6.25
CA VAL A 329 20.18 13.12 -6.46
C VAL A 329 20.82 12.21 -7.48
N VAL A 330 20.89 10.92 -7.19
CA VAL A 330 21.50 9.89 -8.06
C VAL A 330 20.54 8.72 -8.18
N LEU A 331 20.22 8.32 -9.41
CA LEU A 331 19.47 7.12 -9.75
C LEU A 331 20.29 6.29 -10.74
N VAL A 332 20.77 5.13 -10.31
CA VAL A 332 21.44 4.18 -11.22
C VAL A 332 20.39 3.38 -11.96
N THR A 333 20.39 3.48 -13.29
CA THR A 333 19.44 2.79 -14.17
C THR A 333 20.02 1.51 -14.76
N ASN A 334 21.35 1.43 -14.92
CA ASN A 334 22.06 0.23 -15.36
C ASN A 334 23.43 0.10 -14.67
N PRO A 335 23.79 -1.07 -14.09
CA PRO A 335 22.94 -2.23 -13.85
C PRO A 335 21.87 -1.92 -12.81
N LYS A 336 20.63 -2.37 -13.05
CA LYS A 336 19.48 -2.16 -12.17
C LYS A 336 19.65 -2.88 -10.83
N ASP A 337 19.02 -2.34 -9.77
CA ASP A 337 19.00 -2.97 -8.44
C ASP A 337 18.32 -4.35 -8.49
N ALA A 338 19.03 -5.38 -8.00
CA ALA A 338 18.59 -6.77 -8.00
C ALA A 338 17.31 -7.02 -7.21
N LEU A 339 16.95 -6.15 -6.26
CA LEU A 339 15.71 -6.23 -5.50
C LEU A 339 14.49 -5.90 -6.38
N PHE A 340 14.65 -5.01 -7.35
CA PHE A 340 13.52 -4.44 -8.10
C PHE A 340 13.33 -5.04 -9.50
N ASN A 341 14.11 -6.05 -9.88
CA ASN A 341 13.94 -6.75 -11.15
C ASN A 341 12.51 -7.32 -11.29
N ILE A 342 11.89 -7.12 -12.45
CA ILE A 342 10.51 -7.51 -12.75
C ILE A 342 10.54 -8.62 -13.82
N PRO A 343 10.53 -9.91 -13.42
CA PRO A 343 10.73 -10.99 -14.38
C PRO A 343 9.56 -11.10 -15.36
N GLY A 344 9.86 -11.46 -16.62
CA GLY A 344 8.89 -11.54 -17.72
C GLY A 344 8.49 -10.19 -18.35
N LYS A 345 8.76 -9.07 -17.67
CA LYS A 345 8.54 -7.71 -18.19
C LYS A 345 9.83 -7.07 -18.66
N GLU A 346 10.91 -7.23 -17.89
CA GLU A 346 12.23 -6.68 -18.21
C GLU A 346 13.14 -7.69 -18.87
N ASP A 347 14.00 -7.22 -19.78
CA ASP A 347 15.03 -8.04 -20.41
C ASP A 347 16.38 -7.90 -19.67
N LEU A 348 16.68 -8.89 -18.81
CA LEU A 348 17.96 -8.96 -18.11
C LEU A 348 19.13 -9.19 -19.07
N GLN A 349 18.90 -9.79 -20.24
CA GLN A 349 19.96 -10.03 -21.22
C GLN A 349 20.50 -8.70 -21.77
N SER A 350 19.64 -7.69 -21.91
CA SER A 350 20.06 -6.33 -22.28
C SER A 350 21.07 -5.74 -21.29
N ILE A 351 21.00 -6.06 -19.98
CA ILE A 351 22.01 -5.63 -19.00
C ILE A 351 23.34 -6.36 -19.23
N VAL A 352 23.29 -7.67 -19.49
CA VAL A 352 24.47 -8.51 -19.73
C VAL A 352 25.20 -8.11 -21.02
N ASP A 353 24.45 -7.66 -22.02
CA ASP A 353 24.98 -7.21 -23.31
C ASP A 353 25.26 -5.69 -23.35
N SER A 354 24.99 -4.98 -22.25
CA SER A 354 25.22 -3.54 -22.16
C SER A 354 26.71 -3.17 -22.21
N THR A 355 27.00 -1.96 -22.71
CA THR A 355 28.38 -1.45 -22.80
C THR A 355 28.72 -0.45 -21.70
N HIS A 356 27.71 0.11 -21.01
CA HIS A 356 27.89 1.18 -20.04
C HIS A 356 27.06 0.96 -18.77
N ILE A 357 27.64 1.29 -17.61
CA ILE A 357 26.88 1.67 -16.42
C ILE A 357 26.22 3.00 -16.73
N ARG A 358 24.94 3.16 -16.40
CA ARG A 358 24.14 4.37 -16.66
C ARG A 358 23.49 4.86 -15.39
N MET A 359 23.49 6.17 -15.21
CA MET A 359 22.86 6.83 -14.07
C MET A 359 22.37 8.22 -14.43
N LEU A 360 21.28 8.62 -13.78
CA LEU A 360 20.76 9.98 -13.79
C LEU A 360 21.24 10.71 -12.54
N ILE A 361 21.84 11.87 -12.74
CA ILE A 361 22.35 12.72 -11.65
C ILE A 361 21.77 14.11 -11.80
N PHE A 362 21.20 14.61 -10.71
CA PHE A 362 20.58 15.94 -10.63
C PHE A 362 21.15 16.71 -9.44
N SER A 363 21.52 17.96 -9.65
CA SER A 363 21.94 18.85 -8.57
C SER A 363 21.65 20.32 -8.93
N PRO A 364 21.43 21.22 -7.94
CA PRO A 364 21.24 22.64 -8.21
C PRO A 364 22.48 23.31 -8.82
N ALA A 365 23.67 22.84 -8.43
CA ALA A 365 24.94 23.27 -9.01
C ALA A 365 25.51 22.21 -9.95
N LYS A 366 26.44 22.66 -10.80
CA LYS A 366 27.13 21.78 -11.74
C LYS A 366 27.86 20.66 -11.00
N VAL A 367 27.64 19.41 -11.41
CA VAL A 367 28.43 18.25 -10.95
C VAL A 367 29.87 18.41 -11.45
N VAL A 368 30.83 18.40 -10.52
CA VAL A 368 32.26 18.59 -10.80
C VAL A 368 33.03 17.27 -10.74
N GLU A 369 32.54 16.31 -9.96
CA GLU A 369 33.14 14.99 -9.82
C GLU A 369 32.03 13.93 -9.81
N CYS A 370 32.20 12.88 -10.60
CA CYS A 370 31.38 11.68 -10.55
C CYS A 370 32.30 10.49 -10.74
N GLN A 371 32.26 9.56 -9.81
CA GLN A 371 33.06 8.34 -9.85
C GLN A 371 32.24 7.13 -9.49
N VAL A 372 32.55 6.00 -10.11
CA VAL A 372 31.91 4.72 -9.81
C VAL A 372 32.95 3.68 -9.41
N LYS A 373 32.53 2.76 -8.55
CA LYS A 373 33.33 1.62 -8.14
C LYS A 373 32.43 0.39 -8.03
N ILE A 374 32.86 -0.74 -8.60
CA ILE A 374 32.21 -2.03 -8.42
C ILE A 374 33.03 -2.87 -7.45
N ASP A 375 32.40 -3.38 -6.40
CA ASP A 375 32.99 -4.20 -5.35
C ASP A 375 34.28 -3.57 -4.77
N GLY A 376 35.40 -4.27 -4.86
CA GLY A 376 36.71 -3.83 -4.39
C GLY A 376 37.53 -3.04 -5.42
N ALA A 377 37.02 -2.82 -6.64
CA ALA A 377 37.79 -2.23 -7.74
C ALA A 377 38.23 -0.77 -7.48
N SER A 378 39.06 -0.23 -8.38
CA SER A 378 39.39 1.20 -8.37
C SER A 378 38.19 2.05 -8.79
N TRP A 379 38.15 3.29 -8.30
CA TRP A 379 37.22 4.29 -8.81
C TRP A 379 37.48 4.58 -10.29
N LYS A 380 36.40 4.82 -11.05
CA LYS A 380 36.43 5.21 -12.45
C LYS A 380 35.60 6.47 -12.63
N ASP A 381 36.12 7.44 -13.36
CA ASP A 381 35.40 8.69 -13.62
C ASP A 381 34.22 8.47 -14.57
N CYS A 382 33.11 9.15 -14.28
CA CYS A 382 31.94 9.17 -15.15
C CYS A 382 32.13 10.09 -16.34
N GLN A 383 31.69 9.64 -17.52
CA GLN A 383 31.50 10.49 -18.67
C GLN A 383 30.10 11.11 -18.64
N ARG A 384 30.01 12.44 -18.75
CA ARG A 384 28.74 13.15 -18.89
C ARG A 384 28.30 13.14 -20.35
N ILE A 385 27.18 12.49 -20.65
CA ILE A 385 26.60 12.43 -22.01
C ILE A 385 25.61 13.58 -22.23
N SER A 386 24.77 13.86 -21.23
CA SER A 386 23.81 14.96 -21.28
C SER A 386 23.81 15.74 -19.98
N HIS A 387 22.87 16.68 -19.83
CA HIS A 387 22.79 17.44 -18.58
C HIS A 387 22.57 16.53 -17.36
N GLN A 388 21.75 15.49 -17.51
CA GLN A 388 21.36 14.55 -16.44
C GLN A 388 21.99 13.16 -16.57
N LEU A 389 22.37 12.71 -17.77
CA LEU A 389 22.86 11.35 -18.02
C LEU A 389 24.38 11.25 -17.89
N PHE A 390 24.83 10.37 -17.02
CA PHE A 390 26.23 10.01 -16.80
C PHE A 390 26.43 8.52 -17.05
N VAL A 391 27.55 8.17 -17.68
CA VAL A 391 27.87 6.80 -18.07
C VAL A 391 29.31 6.41 -17.76
N VAL A 392 29.55 5.11 -17.55
CA VAL A 392 30.91 4.56 -17.38
C VAL A 392 31.04 3.27 -18.20
N PRO A 393 32.02 3.16 -19.11
CA PRO A 393 32.29 1.92 -19.81
C PRO A 393 32.60 0.78 -18.83
N TRP A 394 31.96 -0.37 -19.04
CA TRP A 394 32.17 -1.55 -18.20
C TRP A 394 32.14 -2.84 -19.01
N GLU A 395 32.54 -3.94 -18.36
CA GLU A 395 32.53 -5.27 -18.97
C GLU A 395 31.64 -6.19 -18.12
N PRO A 396 30.33 -6.30 -18.41
CA PRO A 396 29.37 -7.08 -17.63
C PRO A 396 29.79 -8.54 -17.45
N LYS A 397 30.53 -9.09 -18.43
CA LYS A 397 31.03 -10.48 -18.42
C LYS A 397 31.86 -10.82 -17.17
N ARG A 398 32.49 -9.84 -16.53
CA ARG A 398 33.26 -10.01 -15.28
C ARG A 398 32.39 -10.21 -14.04
N TYR A 399 31.12 -9.84 -14.11
CA TYR A 399 30.17 -9.77 -12.99
C TYR A 399 28.99 -10.74 -13.18
N LYS A 400 29.19 -11.81 -13.98
CA LYS A 400 28.13 -12.73 -14.39
C LYS A 400 27.51 -13.53 -13.24
N ARG A 401 28.20 -13.71 -12.12
CA ARG A 401 27.79 -14.61 -11.05
C ARG A 401 27.92 -13.93 -9.70
N GLY A 402 26.87 -14.07 -8.89
CA GLY A 402 26.81 -13.54 -7.55
C GLY A 402 26.26 -12.12 -7.47
N LEU A 403 26.19 -11.65 -6.22
CA LEU A 403 25.72 -10.32 -5.88
C LEU A 403 26.89 -9.34 -5.87
N HIS A 404 26.78 -8.29 -6.68
CA HIS A 404 27.78 -7.24 -6.79
C HIS A 404 27.26 -5.92 -6.21
N LYS A 405 28.20 -5.08 -5.78
CA LYS A 405 27.94 -3.78 -5.18
C LYS A 405 28.52 -2.67 -6.04
N LEU A 406 27.67 -1.81 -6.57
CA LEU A 406 28.05 -0.58 -7.23
C LEU A 406 27.99 0.58 -6.22
N LEU A 407 29.08 1.33 -6.11
CA LEU A 407 29.17 2.60 -5.40
C LEU A 407 29.30 3.73 -6.40
N VAL A 408 28.52 4.78 -6.23
CA VAL A 408 28.58 6.02 -7.02
C VAL A 408 28.85 7.17 -6.07
N TYR A 409 29.94 7.89 -6.30
CA TYR A 409 30.28 9.13 -5.62
C TYR A 409 30.03 10.31 -6.55
N VAL A 410 29.40 11.36 -6.03
CA VAL A 410 29.11 12.59 -6.76
C VAL A 410 29.44 13.78 -5.88
N LEU A 411 30.09 14.79 -6.47
CA LEU A 411 30.36 16.11 -5.87
C LEU A 411 29.90 17.19 -6.84
N ASP A 412 29.22 18.21 -6.34
CA ASP A 412 28.90 19.41 -7.11
C ASP A 412 29.76 20.62 -6.73
N ALA A 413 29.66 21.67 -7.55
CA ALA A 413 30.47 22.88 -7.42
C ALA A 413 30.21 23.68 -6.13
N ASP A 414 29.08 23.44 -5.45
CA ASP A 414 28.77 24.07 -4.15
C ASP A 414 29.34 23.26 -2.98
N GLY A 415 30.05 22.15 -3.26
CA GLY A 415 30.63 21.27 -2.25
C GLY A 415 29.65 20.23 -1.69
N ARG A 416 28.45 20.06 -2.27
CA ARG A 416 27.53 19.00 -1.85
C ARG A 416 27.98 17.68 -2.45
N SER A 417 28.11 16.66 -1.61
CA SER A 417 28.51 15.32 -2.05
C SER A 417 27.55 14.24 -1.59
N ARG A 418 27.51 13.13 -2.35
CA ARG A 418 26.72 11.96 -2.02
C ARG A 418 27.41 10.69 -2.50
N VAL A 419 27.33 9.66 -1.67
CA VAL A 419 27.66 8.29 -2.05
C VAL A 419 26.37 7.48 -2.09
N VAL A 420 26.10 6.83 -3.22
CA VAL A 420 24.97 5.92 -3.40
C VAL A 420 25.49 4.50 -3.60
N GLU A 421 24.83 3.55 -2.96
CA GLU A 421 25.10 2.11 -3.09
C GLU A 421 23.92 1.45 -3.80
N GLN A 422 24.22 0.67 -4.84
CA GLN A 422 23.25 -0.18 -5.53
C GLN A 422 23.78 -1.60 -5.61
N ARG A 423 22.92 -2.59 -5.38
CA ARG A 423 23.28 -4.01 -5.46
C ARG A 423 22.67 -4.62 -6.71
N PHE A 424 23.45 -5.33 -7.51
CA PHE A 424 22.97 -5.90 -8.76
C PHE A 424 23.46 -7.35 -8.94
N THR A 425 22.74 -8.09 -9.77
CA THR A 425 23.03 -9.48 -10.15
C THR A 425 22.86 -9.62 -11.67
N LEU A 426 23.69 -10.45 -12.29
CA LEU A 426 23.61 -10.74 -13.73
C LEU A 426 23.30 -12.21 -14.04
N ASP A 427 23.22 -13.05 -13.01
CA ASP A 427 22.85 -14.47 -13.09
C ASP A 427 21.34 -14.72 -12.88
N GLY A 428 20.55 -13.65 -12.74
CA GLY A 428 19.12 -13.73 -12.45
C GLY A 428 18.78 -14.02 -10.98
N SER A 429 19.78 -14.12 -10.08
CA SER A 429 19.52 -14.25 -8.65
C SER A 429 18.79 -13.00 -8.12
N ARG A 430 17.80 -13.23 -7.24
CA ARG A 430 16.91 -12.16 -6.73
C ARG A 430 17.10 -11.96 -5.23
N LEU A 431 17.05 -10.71 -4.82
CA LEU A 431 16.94 -10.34 -3.42
C LEU A 431 15.47 -10.41 -2.97
N GLN A 432 15.25 -10.60 -1.67
CA GLN A 432 13.91 -10.65 -1.09
C GLN A 432 13.52 -9.30 -0.50
N PHE A 433 12.26 -8.93 -0.68
CA PHE A 433 11.66 -7.78 -0.01
C PHE A 433 11.51 -8.03 1.50
N ASP A 434 11.44 -6.93 2.25
CA ASP A 434 11.22 -6.97 3.69
C ASP A 434 9.91 -7.72 4.02
N PHE A 435 9.98 -8.60 5.01
CA PHE A 435 8.85 -9.45 5.39
C PHE A 435 7.63 -8.63 5.85
N LEU A 436 7.84 -7.55 6.62
CA LEU A 436 6.75 -6.70 7.09
C LEU A 436 6.13 -5.92 5.93
N ALA A 437 6.93 -5.43 4.99
CA ALA A 437 6.43 -4.79 3.79
C ALA A 437 5.56 -5.76 2.96
N LYS A 438 6.04 -7.00 2.76
CA LYS A 438 5.24 -8.06 2.09
C LYS A 438 3.93 -8.32 2.83
N LEU A 439 3.97 -8.45 4.15
CA LEU A 439 2.76 -8.70 4.96
C LEU A 439 1.72 -7.59 4.79
N VAL A 440 2.17 -6.33 4.85
CA VAL A 440 1.29 -5.14 4.79
C VAL A 440 0.74 -4.91 3.38
N LEU A 441 1.54 -5.12 2.34
CA LEU A 441 1.17 -4.79 0.97
C LEU A 441 0.52 -5.95 0.20
N MET A 442 0.79 -7.21 0.57
CA MET A 442 0.25 -8.37 -0.14
C MET A 442 -0.99 -8.94 0.53
N TYR A 443 -1.16 -8.76 1.85
CA TYR A 443 -2.29 -9.33 2.56
C TYR A 443 -3.50 -8.38 2.56
N ASP A 444 -4.68 -8.91 2.29
CA ASP A 444 -5.93 -8.14 2.25
C ASP A 444 -6.31 -7.67 3.66
N THR A 445 -6.21 -6.36 3.89
CA THR A 445 -6.43 -5.72 5.20
C THR A 445 -7.81 -6.04 5.76
N ASN A 446 -8.83 -6.08 4.90
CA ASN A 446 -10.18 -6.40 5.33
C ASN A 446 -10.29 -7.86 5.81
N LYS A 447 -9.68 -8.82 5.09
CA LYS A 447 -9.63 -10.22 5.55
C LYS A 447 -8.87 -10.37 6.87
N VAL A 448 -7.81 -9.60 7.09
CA VAL A 448 -7.10 -9.60 8.38
C VAL A 448 -8.05 -9.16 9.50
N PHE A 449 -8.71 -8.03 9.34
CA PHE A 449 -9.60 -7.49 10.37
C PHE A 449 -10.81 -8.39 10.64
N GLN A 450 -11.41 -8.97 9.59
CA GLN A 450 -12.44 -9.99 9.72
C GLN A 450 -11.96 -11.23 10.47
N THR A 451 -10.73 -11.67 10.20
CA THR A 451 -10.12 -12.81 10.91
C THR A 451 -9.92 -12.48 12.38
N PHE A 452 -9.35 -11.32 12.71
CA PHE A 452 -9.17 -10.90 14.11
C PHE A 452 -10.50 -10.86 14.86
N PHE A 453 -11.52 -10.23 14.28
CA PHE A 453 -12.85 -10.19 14.88
C PHE A 453 -13.43 -11.60 15.08
N SER A 454 -13.40 -12.44 14.04
CA SER A 454 -13.99 -13.78 14.07
C SER A 454 -13.29 -14.69 15.09
N VAL A 455 -11.96 -14.63 15.15
CA VAL A 455 -11.17 -15.40 16.12
C VAL A 455 -11.47 -14.94 17.54
N ALA A 456 -11.50 -13.64 17.81
CA ALA A 456 -11.87 -13.12 19.12
C ALA A 456 -13.29 -13.53 19.53
N LEU A 457 -14.24 -13.49 18.58
CA LEU A 457 -15.62 -13.90 18.80
C LEU A 457 -15.71 -15.40 19.14
N ILE A 458 -14.98 -16.27 18.42
CA ILE A 458 -14.94 -17.71 18.66
C ILE A 458 -14.32 -18.02 20.03
N ILE A 459 -13.18 -17.41 20.33
CA ILE A 459 -12.49 -17.56 21.63
C ILE A 459 -13.42 -17.17 22.78
N TYR A 460 -14.31 -16.21 22.56
CA TYR A 460 -15.23 -15.75 23.58
C TYR A 460 -16.51 -16.60 23.69
N LEU A 461 -17.21 -16.81 22.58
CA LEU A 461 -18.52 -17.46 22.56
C LEU A 461 -18.43 -18.96 22.81
N VAL A 462 -17.47 -19.64 22.18
CA VAL A 462 -17.42 -21.10 22.21
C VAL A 462 -17.23 -21.63 23.64
N PRO A 463 -16.25 -21.17 24.44
CA PRO A 463 -16.07 -21.68 25.80
C PRO A 463 -17.32 -21.50 26.68
N LEU A 464 -17.98 -20.34 26.61
CA LEU A 464 -19.18 -20.06 27.40
C LEU A 464 -20.33 -21.00 27.04
N CYS A 465 -20.60 -21.18 25.75
CA CYS A 465 -21.61 -22.12 25.26
C CYS A 465 -21.27 -23.56 25.64
N VAL A 466 -19.99 -23.95 25.52
CA VAL A 466 -19.49 -25.27 25.90
C VAL A 466 -19.71 -25.55 27.38
N PHE A 467 -19.36 -24.60 28.26
CA PHE A 467 -19.59 -24.75 29.70
C PHE A 467 -21.08 -24.86 30.02
N ARG A 468 -21.94 -24.11 29.33
CA ARG A 468 -23.39 -24.21 29.50
C ARG A 468 -23.94 -25.57 29.08
N ILE A 469 -23.51 -26.08 27.93
CA ILE A 469 -23.92 -27.40 27.43
C ILE A 469 -23.44 -28.48 28.41
N TRP A 470 -22.18 -28.43 28.83
CA TRP A 470 -21.63 -29.41 29.77
C TRP A 470 -22.35 -29.32 31.13
N HIS A 471 -22.69 -28.12 31.64
CA HIS A 471 -23.52 -27.98 32.84
C HIS A 471 -24.89 -28.66 32.69
N THR A 472 -25.53 -28.48 31.53
CA THR A 472 -26.83 -29.10 31.23
C THR A 472 -26.73 -30.63 31.20
N LEU A 473 -25.68 -31.19 30.60
CA LEU A 473 -25.42 -32.63 30.56
C LEU A 473 -25.13 -33.22 31.94
N VAL A 474 -24.43 -32.47 32.79
CA VAL A 474 -24.20 -32.84 34.20
C VAL A 474 -25.52 -32.85 34.98
N ARG A 475 -26.39 -31.85 34.79
CA ARG A 475 -27.72 -31.83 35.42
C ARG A 475 -28.62 -32.98 34.99
N LYS A 476 -28.48 -33.43 33.74
CA LYS A 476 -29.20 -34.61 33.18
C LYS A 476 -28.57 -35.95 33.58
N GLY A 477 -27.47 -35.96 34.34
CA GLY A 477 -26.77 -37.18 34.76
C GLY A 477 -25.98 -37.89 33.66
N THR A 478 -25.87 -37.30 32.47
CA THR A 478 -25.23 -37.92 31.29
C THR A 478 -23.70 -37.87 31.36
N VAL A 479 -23.14 -36.86 32.04
CA VAL A 479 -21.69 -36.62 32.13
C VAL A 479 -21.31 -36.29 33.57
N ALA A 480 -20.13 -36.74 34.00
CA ALA A 480 -19.61 -36.43 35.33
C ALA A 480 -19.22 -34.95 35.48
N ARG A 481 -19.27 -34.45 36.71
CA ARG A 481 -18.81 -33.09 37.05
C ARG A 481 -17.31 -32.95 36.71
N PRO A 482 -16.88 -31.78 36.19
CA PRO A 482 -15.48 -31.53 35.92
C PRO A 482 -14.63 -31.61 37.20
N ARG A 483 -13.71 -32.58 37.26
CA ARG A 483 -12.67 -32.68 38.31
C ARG A 483 -11.37 -32.10 37.78
N LEU A 484 -11.16 -30.80 37.92
CA LEU A 484 -9.95 -30.12 37.42
C LEU A 484 -8.92 -30.00 38.56
N ARG A 485 -7.86 -30.82 38.51
CA ARG A 485 -6.80 -30.89 39.52
C ARG A 485 -5.59 -29.96 39.28
N THR A 486 -5.59 -29.13 38.22
CA THR A 486 -4.48 -28.20 37.93
C THR A 486 -4.68 -26.84 38.61
N LEU A 487 -3.66 -26.37 39.35
CA LEU A 487 -3.77 -25.21 40.26
C LEU A 487 -4.22 -23.89 39.59
N CYS A 488 -3.65 -23.53 38.42
CA CYS A 488 -3.96 -22.26 37.75
C CYS A 488 -5.11 -22.37 36.75
N CYS A 489 -5.02 -23.31 35.80
CA CYS A 489 -6.06 -23.48 34.76
C CYS A 489 -7.36 -24.07 35.31
N GLY A 490 -7.29 -24.93 36.33
CA GLY A 490 -8.48 -25.50 36.97
C GLY A 490 -9.31 -24.44 37.71
N GLY A 491 -8.66 -23.41 38.27
CA GLY A 491 -9.34 -22.28 38.89
C GLY A 491 -10.13 -21.44 37.88
N TRP A 492 -9.54 -21.15 36.72
CA TRP A 492 -10.20 -20.39 35.66
C TRP A 492 -11.38 -21.17 35.04
N ILE A 493 -11.17 -22.44 34.71
CA ILE A 493 -12.23 -23.29 34.14
C ILE A 493 -13.40 -23.45 35.11
N ARG A 494 -13.15 -23.64 36.41
CA ARG A 494 -14.20 -23.67 37.43
C ARG A 494 -15.00 -22.36 37.48
N LYS A 495 -14.33 -21.21 37.43
CA LYS A 495 -14.98 -19.89 37.46
C LYS A 495 -15.87 -19.66 36.25
N MET A 496 -15.36 -19.99 35.05
CA MET A 496 -16.12 -19.87 33.80
C MET A 496 -17.29 -20.84 33.76
N TRP A 497 -17.12 -22.06 34.28
CA TRP A 497 -18.22 -23.01 34.47
C TRP A 497 -19.33 -22.43 35.33
N ILE A 498 -19.00 -21.93 36.53
CA ILE A 498 -19.98 -21.40 37.47
C ILE A 498 -20.68 -20.17 36.86
N LEU A 499 -19.96 -19.29 36.17
CA LEU A 499 -20.57 -18.18 35.44
C LEU A 499 -21.64 -18.68 34.45
N SER A 500 -21.33 -19.74 33.69
CA SER A 500 -22.27 -20.31 32.71
C SER A 500 -23.56 -20.88 33.33
N THR A 501 -23.59 -21.14 34.64
CA THR A 501 -24.80 -21.60 35.34
C THR A 501 -25.73 -20.46 35.75
N VAL A 502 -25.27 -19.20 35.72
CA VAL A 502 -26.05 -18.04 36.14
C VAL A 502 -26.72 -17.40 34.92
N ASP A 503 -27.97 -17.77 34.67
CA ASP A 503 -28.75 -17.36 33.49
C ASP A 503 -28.78 -15.83 33.29
N ARG A 504 -28.96 -15.08 34.39
CA ARG A 504 -29.01 -13.61 34.40
C ARG A 504 -27.72 -12.93 33.93
N LEU A 505 -26.59 -13.64 33.93
CA LEU A 505 -25.30 -13.12 33.44
C LEU A 505 -24.94 -13.76 32.10
N MET A 506 -25.11 -15.07 31.97
CA MET A 506 -24.73 -15.84 30.80
C MET A 506 -25.47 -15.41 29.53
N PHE A 507 -26.81 -15.30 29.59
CA PHE A 507 -27.59 -14.97 28.38
C PHE A 507 -27.35 -13.54 27.89
N PRO A 508 -27.31 -12.49 28.74
CA PRO A 508 -26.95 -11.15 28.27
C PRO A 508 -25.54 -11.08 27.68
N ILE A 509 -24.57 -11.77 28.28
CA ILE A 509 -23.19 -11.83 27.76
C ILE A 509 -23.15 -12.43 26.36
N VAL A 510 -23.74 -13.60 26.16
CA VAL A 510 -23.77 -14.27 24.85
C VAL A 510 -24.60 -13.47 23.86
N GLY A 511 -25.77 -12.98 24.29
CA GLY A 511 -26.68 -12.17 23.49
C GLY A 511 -26.00 -10.91 22.97
N TYR A 512 -25.21 -10.22 23.79
CA TYR A 512 -24.44 -9.05 23.37
C TYR A 512 -23.39 -9.41 22.30
N CYS A 513 -22.64 -10.49 22.48
CA CYS A 513 -21.66 -10.92 21.48
C CYS A 513 -22.30 -11.34 20.15
N LEU A 514 -23.49 -11.96 20.19
CA LEU A 514 -24.27 -12.24 18.98
C LEU A 514 -24.83 -10.95 18.38
N TYR A 515 -25.28 -10.00 19.20
CA TYR A 515 -25.73 -8.69 18.73
C TYR A 515 -24.62 -7.95 17.99
N LEU A 516 -23.36 -8.04 18.45
CA LEU A 516 -22.23 -7.42 17.75
C LEU A 516 -22.05 -7.92 16.31
N THR A 517 -22.52 -9.13 15.96
CA THR A 517 -22.37 -9.65 14.60
C THR A 517 -23.45 -9.20 13.62
N CYS A 518 -24.64 -8.84 14.12
CA CYS A 518 -25.80 -8.58 13.27
C CYS A 518 -26.53 -7.26 13.55
N GLY A 519 -26.47 -6.75 14.78
CA GLY A 519 -27.20 -5.56 15.21
C GLY A 519 -26.49 -4.25 14.87
N PRO A 520 -27.23 -3.13 14.84
CA PRO A 520 -26.66 -1.81 14.66
C PRO A 520 -25.86 -1.41 15.91
N TRP A 521 -24.61 -1.02 15.74
CA TRP A 521 -23.74 -0.57 16.82
C TRP A 521 -23.98 0.89 17.19
N SER A 522 -24.28 1.71 16.19
CA SER A 522 -24.63 3.11 16.37
C SER A 522 -25.50 3.61 15.23
N ILE A 523 -26.31 4.62 15.54
CA ILE A 523 -27.10 5.40 14.59
C ILE A 523 -26.73 6.85 14.83
N GLY A 524 -26.24 7.54 13.82
CA GLY A 524 -25.69 8.88 13.98
C GLY A 524 -25.35 9.53 12.66
N GLU A 525 -25.02 10.81 12.70
CA GLU A 525 -24.62 11.58 11.53
C GLU A 525 -23.18 11.20 11.12
N VAL A 526 -23.07 10.30 10.14
CA VAL A 526 -21.77 9.80 9.62
C VAL A 526 -21.20 10.75 8.57
N ILE A 527 -22.08 11.50 7.90
CA ILE A 527 -21.81 12.61 6.99
C ILE A 527 -22.75 13.73 7.38
N ASP A 528 -22.31 14.98 7.28
CA ASP A 528 -23.17 16.12 7.64
C ASP A 528 -24.50 16.09 6.88
N GLY A 529 -25.60 16.24 7.62
CA GLY A 529 -26.98 16.15 7.13
C GLY A 529 -27.48 14.73 6.84
N HIS A 530 -26.67 13.68 7.04
CA HIS A 530 -27.01 12.30 6.66
C HIS A 530 -26.80 11.31 7.81
N MET A 531 -27.90 10.77 8.32
CA MET A 531 -27.89 9.72 9.32
C MET A 531 -27.43 8.39 8.70
N GLY A 532 -26.47 7.75 9.35
CA GLY A 532 -26.00 6.42 9.02
C GLY A 532 -26.28 5.42 10.13
N VAL A 533 -26.40 4.16 9.74
CA VAL A 533 -26.52 3.02 10.66
C VAL A 533 -25.27 2.15 10.51
N VAL A 534 -24.50 2.02 11.58
CA VAL A 534 -23.20 1.34 11.59
C VAL A 534 -23.35 -0.08 12.11
N PHE A 535 -22.83 -1.05 11.36
CA PHE A 535 -22.73 -2.46 11.71
C PHE A 535 -21.26 -2.89 11.67
N VAL A 536 -20.97 -4.09 12.19
CA VAL A 536 -19.62 -4.67 12.04
C VAL A 536 -19.23 -4.87 10.57
N TRP A 537 -20.20 -5.19 9.72
CA TRP A 537 -20.01 -5.54 8.32
C TRP A 537 -20.22 -4.37 7.35
N GLY A 538 -20.56 -3.18 7.84
CA GLY A 538 -20.63 -1.97 7.03
C GLY A 538 -21.57 -0.90 7.56
N ILE A 539 -21.74 0.15 6.77
CA ILE A 539 -22.52 1.34 7.11
C ILE A 539 -23.53 1.60 6.00
N PHE A 540 -24.79 1.79 6.36
CA PHE A 540 -25.77 2.36 5.44
C PHE A 540 -25.87 3.84 5.68
N VAL A 541 -25.69 4.65 4.63
CA VAL A 541 -25.81 6.12 4.69
C VAL A 541 -26.11 6.64 3.28
N ASN A 542 -26.98 7.64 3.18
CA ASN A 542 -27.33 8.30 1.91
C ASN A 542 -27.68 7.32 0.76
N ASN A 543 -28.56 6.33 1.02
CA ASN A 543 -28.95 5.27 0.08
C ASN A 543 -27.80 4.38 -0.45
N ALA A 544 -26.62 4.47 0.15
CA ALA A 544 -25.46 3.66 -0.18
C ALA A 544 -25.11 2.70 0.96
N PHE A 545 -24.52 1.57 0.59
CA PHE A 545 -23.89 0.64 1.51
C PHE A 545 -22.37 0.78 1.38
N LEU A 546 -21.71 1.10 2.48
CA LEU A 546 -20.26 1.17 2.61
C LEU A 546 -19.78 -0.08 3.35
N PRO A 547 -19.16 -1.06 2.67
CA PRO A 547 -18.65 -2.27 3.30
C PRO A 547 -17.71 -2.00 4.48
N GLY A 548 -17.95 -2.74 5.55
CA GLY A 548 -17.24 -2.58 6.82
C GLY A 548 -15.87 -3.22 6.76
N THR A 549 -14.87 -2.46 7.21
CA THR A 549 -13.48 -2.91 7.26
C THR A 549 -12.93 -2.62 8.66
N LEU A 550 -12.64 -1.35 8.97
CA LEU A 550 -12.23 -0.91 10.30
C LEU A 550 -13.26 -1.22 11.39
N THR A 551 -14.54 -1.33 11.03
CA THR A 551 -15.60 -1.79 11.93
C THR A 551 -15.31 -3.18 12.52
N TYR A 552 -14.72 -4.10 11.75
CA TYR A 552 -14.25 -5.38 12.28
C TYR A 552 -13.11 -5.21 13.29
N LEU A 553 -12.16 -4.29 13.03
CA LEU A 553 -11.07 -4.00 13.94
C LEU A 553 -11.58 -3.38 15.25
N TYR A 554 -12.55 -2.46 15.19
CA TYR A 554 -13.21 -1.94 16.38
C TYR A 554 -13.97 -3.03 17.14
N GLY A 555 -14.63 -3.95 16.44
CA GLY A 555 -15.24 -5.13 17.04
C GLY A 555 -14.25 -6.00 17.79
N PHE A 556 -13.08 -6.23 17.20
CA PHE A 556 -11.99 -6.96 17.84
C PHE A 556 -11.57 -6.29 19.15
N PHE A 557 -11.34 -4.97 19.14
CA PHE A 557 -10.99 -4.23 20.35
C PHE A 557 -12.13 -4.22 21.38
N GLN A 558 -13.39 -4.08 20.95
CA GLN A 558 -14.54 -4.18 21.84
C GLN A 558 -14.59 -5.54 22.56
N LEU A 559 -14.34 -6.64 21.83
CA LEU A 559 -14.30 -7.98 22.40
C LEU A 559 -13.10 -8.15 23.36
N MET A 560 -11.92 -7.70 22.98
CA MET A 560 -10.69 -7.94 23.73
C MET A 560 -10.50 -7.01 24.93
N LEU A 561 -10.86 -5.73 24.80
CA LEU A 561 -10.57 -4.70 25.81
C LEU A 561 -11.76 -4.41 26.72
N CYS A 562 -12.99 -4.70 26.28
CA CYS A 562 -14.19 -4.48 27.10
C CYS A 562 -14.79 -5.82 27.53
N GLN A 563 -15.14 -6.66 26.56
CA GLN A 563 -15.97 -7.84 26.82
C GLN A 563 -15.21 -8.94 27.57
N LEU A 564 -13.95 -9.21 27.20
CA LEU A 564 -13.11 -10.19 27.87
C LEU A 564 -12.83 -9.81 29.34
N PRO A 565 -12.38 -8.59 29.68
CA PRO A 565 -12.22 -8.16 31.06
C PRO A 565 -13.51 -8.25 31.87
N LEU A 566 -14.65 -7.82 31.30
CA LEU A 566 -15.95 -7.87 31.96
C LEU A 566 -16.34 -9.32 32.35
N THR A 567 -16.15 -10.28 31.44
CA THR A 567 -16.39 -11.70 31.72
C THR A 567 -15.49 -12.23 32.82
N ILE A 568 -14.21 -11.86 32.82
CA ILE A 568 -13.26 -12.28 33.86
C ILE A 568 -13.71 -11.73 35.21
N ILE A 569 -14.16 -10.48 35.28
CA ILE A 569 -14.69 -9.85 36.49
C ILE A 569 -15.93 -10.61 36.99
N PHE A 570 -16.91 -10.88 36.11
CA PHE A 570 -18.09 -11.64 36.49
C PHE A 570 -17.76 -13.06 36.94
N ALA A 571 -16.92 -13.78 36.20
CA ALA A 571 -16.51 -15.14 36.57
C ALA A 571 -15.82 -15.18 37.94
N ASN A 572 -15.03 -14.17 38.29
CA ASN A 572 -14.40 -14.07 39.61
C ASN A 572 -15.41 -13.76 40.73
N ASN A 573 -16.40 -12.91 40.47
CA ASN A 573 -17.37 -12.49 41.49
C ASN A 573 -18.43 -13.56 41.78
N VAL A 574 -18.84 -14.33 40.78
CA VAL A 574 -19.84 -15.40 40.99
C VAL A 574 -19.28 -16.53 41.87
N VAL A 575 -17.96 -16.75 41.89
CA VAL A 575 -17.33 -17.77 42.75
C VAL A 575 -17.14 -17.32 44.20
N ARG A 576 -17.23 -16.02 44.49
CA ARG A 576 -17.16 -15.47 45.86
C ARG A 576 -18.49 -15.57 46.61
N ARG A 577 -19.58 -15.91 45.92
CA ARG A 577 -20.90 -16.21 46.48
C ARG A 577 -21.07 -17.73 46.52
#